data_AF-A0A1A7X2T3-F1
#
_entry.id   AF-A0A1A7X2T3-F1
#
_cell.length_a   1.000
_cell.length_b   1.000
_cell.length_c   1.000
_cell.angle_alpha   90.00
_cell.angle_beta   90.00
_cell.angle_gamma   90.00
#
_symmetry.space_group_name_H-M   'P 1'
#
loop_
_entity.id
_entity.type
_entity.pdbx_description
1 polymer ?
#
loop_
_entity_poly.entity_id
_entity_poly.type
_entity_poly.pdbx_seq_one_letter_code
_entity_poly.pdbx_strand_id
1 'polypeptide(L)' 'MIVQPRMVEQTSVHEVLKNFGKNYKVPLDVCRLIHVRVALRGSLTLEQLNVDKRLWDFQEHLIPNVDK' A
#
# COMPACT_ATOMS: atom_id res chain seq x y z
N MET A 1 -0.74 6.94 0.10
CA MET A 1 -0.65 7.90 1.23
C MET A 1 0.72 7.76 1.85
N ILE A 2 1.41 8.86 2.15
CA ILE A 2 2.68 8.85 2.88
C ILE A 2 2.46 9.55 4.21
N VAL A 3 2.69 8.82 5.29
CA VAL A 3 2.58 9.28 6.68
C VAL A 3 3.75 8.75 7.48
N GLN A 4 4.12 9.45 8.56
CA GLN A 4 5.06 8.93 9.54
C GLN A 4 4.29 8.03 10.53
N PRO A 5 4.53 6.70 10.58
CA PRO A 5 3.71 5.77 11.36
C PRO A 5 3.65 6.13 12.85
N ARG A 6 4.77 6.58 13.43
CA ARG A 6 4.86 6.97 14.85
C ARG A 6 4.04 8.23 15.21
N MET A 7 3.53 8.95 14.22
CA MET A 7 2.70 10.14 14.41
C MET A 7 1.21 9.87 14.14
N VAL A 8 0.84 8.61 13.86
CA VAL A 8 -0.53 8.19 13.61
C VAL A 8 -1.16 7.71 14.92
N GLU A 9 -2.28 8.32 15.31
CA GLU A 9 -3.04 7.93 16.50
C GLU A 9 -4.09 6.88 16.15
N GLN A 10 -4.77 7.07 15.03
CA GLN A 10 -5.89 6.22 14.63
C GLN A 10 -5.94 6.03 13.12
N THR A 11 -6.15 4.78 12.70
CA THR A 11 -6.35 4.39 11.30
C THR A 11 -7.66 3.62 11.12
N SER A 12 -8.22 3.69 9.93
CA SER A 12 -9.15 2.72 9.38
C SER A 12 -8.42 1.84 8.36
N VAL A 13 -9.13 0.87 7.78
CA VAL A 13 -8.59 -0.01 6.73
C VAL A 13 -8.09 0.78 5.50
N HIS A 14 -8.68 1.94 5.22
CA HIS A 14 -8.43 2.68 3.98
C HIS A 14 -7.78 4.05 4.18
N GLU A 15 -7.78 4.57 5.41
CA GLU A 15 -7.34 5.94 5.67
C GLU A 15 -6.84 6.14 7.10
N VAL A 16 -6.08 7.21 7.31
CA VAL A 16 -5.69 7.68 8.63
C VAL A 16 -6.78 8.61 9.13
N LEU A 17 -7.41 8.25 10.25
CA LEU A 17 -8.51 9.02 10.87
C LEU A 17 -7.98 10.15 11.75
N LYS A 18 -6.87 9.92 12.44
CA LYS A 18 -6.26 10.89 13.35
C LYS A 18 -4.74 10.75 13.37
N ASN A 19 -4.04 11.86 13.16
CA ASN A 19 -2.58 11.92 13.22
C ASN A 19 -2.09 13.30 13.72
N PHE A 20 -0.85 13.34 14.18
CA PHE A 20 -0.18 14.56 14.65
C PHE A 20 0.92 15.04 13.68
N GLY A 21 1.18 14.27 12.61
CA GLY A 21 2.23 14.53 11.63
C GLY A 21 1.70 14.90 10.24
N LYS A 22 2.60 15.27 9.34
CA LYS A 22 2.23 15.55 7.94
C LYS A 22 1.68 14.30 7.27
N ASN A 23 0.62 14.49 6.48
CA ASN A 23 0.02 13.48 5.63
C ASN A 23 0.08 13.95 4.18
N TYR A 24 0.62 13.12 3.29
CA TYR A 24 0.64 13.38 1.87
C TYR A 24 -0.23 12.37 1.13
N LYS A 25 -1.26 12.87 0.46
CA LYS A 25 -2.06 12.09 -0.47
C LYS A 25 -1.28 11.95 -1.77
N VAL A 26 -0.88 10.73 -2.08
CA VAL A 26 -0.17 10.42 -3.33
C VAL A 26 -1.21 10.00 -4.37
N PRO A 27 -1.29 10.69 -5.52
CA PRO A 27 -2.16 10.31 -6.62
C PRO A 27 -1.83 8.91 -7.17
N LEU A 28 -2.84 8.22 -7.72
CA LEU A 28 -2.70 6.85 -8.24
C LEU A 28 -1.81 6.75 -9.48
N ASP A 29 -1.73 7.83 -10.25
CA ASP A 29 -0.85 7.97 -11.41
C ASP A 29 0.63 8.16 -11.02
N VAL A 30 0.90 8.52 -9.76
CA VAL A 30 2.26 8.75 -9.23
C VAL A 30 2.77 7.53 -8.45
N CYS A 31 1.89 6.71 -7.85
CA CYS A 31 2.31 5.49 -7.14
C CYS A 31 1.62 4.22 -7.63
N ARG A 32 2.40 3.14 -7.75
CA ARG A 32 1.83 1.79 -7.88
C ARG A 32 1.27 1.36 -6.54
N LEU A 33 -0.02 1.58 -6.34
CA LEU A 33 -0.72 1.22 -5.12
C LEU A 33 -1.09 -0.27 -5.17
N ILE A 34 -0.33 -1.12 -4.47
CA ILE A 34 -0.65 -2.54 -4.32
C ILE A 34 -1.61 -2.67 -3.13
N HIS A 35 -2.91 -2.60 -3.41
CA HIS A 35 -3.94 -2.88 -2.42
C HIS A 35 -4.39 -4.33 -2.58
N VAL A 36 -3.86 -5.22 -1.74
CA VAL A 36 -4.27 -6.63 -1.69
C VAL A 36 -5.59 -6.72 -0.93
N ARG A 37 -6.69 -6.36 -1.61
CA ARG A 37 -8.04 -6.75 -1.19
C ARG A 37 -8.43 -8.03 -1.93
N VAL A 38 -9.31 -8.85 -1.34
CA VAL A 38 -10.06 -9.87 -2.09
C VAL A 38 -10.59 -9.22 -3.37
N ALA A 39 -10.38 -9.86 -4.53
CA ALA A 39 -10.67 -9.26 -5.83
C ALA A 39 -12.12 -8.73 -5.89
N LEU A 40 -12.30 -7.40 -5.99
CA LEU A 40 -13.63 -6.78 -6.15
C LEU A 40 -14.23 -6.99 -7.54
N ARG A 41 -13.46 -7.65 -8.40
CA ARG A 41 -13.90 -8.12 -9.70
C ARG A 41 -14.14 -9.61 -9.57
N GLY A 42 -15.24 -9.99 -8.91
CA GLY A 42 -15.63 -11.39 -8.74
C GLY A 42 -15.86 -12.13 -10.07
N SER A 43 -15.94 -11.40 -11.18
CA SER A 43 -16.01 -11.94 -12.54
C SER A 43 -14.63 -12.27 -13.16
N LEU A 44 -13.52 -11.85 -12.55
CA LEU A 44 -12.18 -12.21 -13.04
C LEU A 44 -11.86 -13.66 -12.65
N THR A 45 -11.48 -14.46 -13.64
CA THR A 45 -10.92 -15.79 -13.41
C THR A 45 -9.43 -15.69 -13.08
N LEU A 46 -8.86 -16.75 -12.49
CA LEU A 46 -7.45 -16.77 -12.08
C LEU A 46 -6.51 -16.59 -13.28
N GLU A 47 -6.89 -17.10 -14.45
CA GLU A 47 -6.13 -16.99 -15.71
C GLU A 47 -6.10 -15.56 -16.26
N GLN A 48 -7.03 -14.71 -15.84
CA GLN A 48 -7.09 -13.29 -16.22
C GLN A 48 -6.27 -12.40 -15.30
N LEU A 49 -5.72 -12.95 -14.20
CA LEU A 49 -4.88 -12.23 -13.25
C LEU A 49 -3.41 -12.35 -13.65
N ASN A 50 -2.75 -11.21 -13.84
CA ASN A 50 -1.31 -11.17 -14.06
C ASN A 50 -0.59 -11.02 -12.71
N VAL A 51 0.39 -11.89 -12.47
CA VAL A 51 1.29 -11.78 -11.31
C VAL A 51 2.39 -10.78 -11.64
N ASP A 52 2.34 -9.59 -11.02
CA ASP A 52 3.44 -8.61 -11.10
C ASP A 52 4.49 -8.92 -10.02
N LYS A 53 5.69 -9.34 -10.45
CA LYS A 53 6.82 -9.63 -9.56
C LYS A 53 7.76 -8.45 -9.35
N ARG A 54 7.53 -7.29 -9.98
CA ARG A 54 8.45 -6.14 -9.93
C ARG A 54 8.63 -5.57 -8.53
N LEU A 55 7.72 -5.86 -7.61
CA LEU A 55 7.91 -5.50 -6.20
C LEU A 55 9.15 -6.18 -5.59
N TRP A 56 9.49 -7.40 -6.03
CA TRP A 56 10.64 -8.16 -5.55
C TRP A 56 11.97 -7.56 -5.99
N ASP A 57 11.99 -6.76 -7.07
CA ASP A 57 13.19 -6.05 -7.53
C ASP A 57 13.75 -5.11 -6.43
N PHE A 58 12.91 -4.72 -5.46
CA PHE A 58 13.26 -3.82 -4.36
C PHE A 58 13.42 -4.54 -3.02
N GLN A 59 13.49 -5.88 -2.99
CA GLN A 59 13.50 -6.66 -1.75
C GLN A 59 14.60 -6.24 -0.76
N GLU A 60 15.81 -5.94 -1.26
CA GLU A 60 16.97 -5.53 -0.46
C GLU A 60 16.72 -4.22 0.29
N HIS A 61 15.85 -3.35 -0.24
CA HIS A 61 15.52 -2.07 0.36
C HIS A 61 14.23 -2.14 1.16
N LEU A 62 13.25 -2.96 0.75
CA LEU A 62 11.94 -3.03 1.38
C LEU A 62 11.95 -3.89 2.64
N ILE A 63 12.48 -5.12 2.57
CA ILE A 63 12.40 -6.10 3.66
C ILE A 63 13.06 -5.57 4.95
N PRO A 64 14.27 -4.99 4.92
CA PRO A 64 14.93 -4.53 6.15
C PRO A 64 14.25 -3.32 6.82
N ASN A 65 13.34 -2.64 6.14
CA ASN A 65 12.63 -1.46 6.65
C ASN A 65 11.20 -1.78 7.13
N VAL A 66 10.78 -3.05 7.11
CA VAL A 66 9.47 -3.45 7.63
C VAL A 66 9.43 -3.40 9.16
N ASP A 67 10.50 -3.83 9.84
CA ASP A 67 10.54 -3.97 11.31
C ASP A 67 11.42 -2.92 12.04
N LYS A 68 11.81 -1.83 11.38
CA LYS A 68 12.61 -0.73 11.97
C LYS A 68 11.73 0.39 12.56
#